data_AF-A0A4Z0ET16-F1
#
_entry.id   AF-A0A4Z0ET16-F1
#
_cell.length_a   1.000
_cell.length_b   1.000
_cell.length_c   1.000
_cell.angle_alpha   90.00
_cell.angle_beta   90.00
_cell.angle_gamma   90.00
#
_symmetry.space_group_name_H-M   'P 1'
#
loop_
_entity.id
_entity.type
_entity.pdbx_description
1 polymer ?
#
loop_
_entity_poly.entity_id
_entity_poly.type
_entity_poly.pdbx_seq_one_letter_code
_entity_poly.pdbx_strand_id
1 'polypeptide(L)'
;MTPAAIKQDFESALVKHFSFKARLRSFLHGNGNEQGPLRDPEQCSLGQWIAERRQGAYRHLPEIRELDQQHRLIHQQANRLMDLHLAGRKEEAQAGFSEVQALADRMMVVLQTMEAKLRTAQA
;
A
#
# COMPACT_ATOMS: atom_id res chain seq x y z
N MET A 1 6.49 21.46 -5.88
CA MET A 1 6.27 20.58 -7.05
C MET A 1 5.31 21.30 -7.99
N THR A 2 5.22 20.94 -9.27
CA THR A 2 4.16 21.47 -10.16
C THR A 2 2.92 20.55 -10.09
N PRO A 3 1.73 21.00 -10.53
CA PRO A 3 0.54 20.14 -10.57
C PRO A 3 0.77 18.85 -11.38
N ALA A 4 1.49 18.93 -12.50
CA ALA A 4 1.86 17.76 -13.31
C ALA A 4 2.80 16.80 -12.55
N ALA A 5 3.79 17.33 -11.83
CA ALA A 5 4.70 16.52 -11.04
C ALA A 5 4.00 15.85 -9.84
N ILE A 6 3.01 16.50 -9.21
CA ILE A 6 2.17 15.86 -8.19
C ILE A 6 1.43 14.67 -8.80
N LYS A 7 0.72 14.90 -9.91
CA LYS A 7 -0.06 13.85 -10.57
C LYS A 7 0.80 12.62 -10.87
N GLN A 8 1.98 12.82 -11.47
CA GLN A 8 2.91 11.73 -11.79
C GLN A 8 3.40 10.99 -10.54
N ASP A 9 3.66 11.70 -9.43
CA ASP A 9 4.11 11.07 -8.19
C ASP A 9 3.00 10.20 -7.56
N PHE A 10 1.75 10.65 -7.60
CA PHE A 10 0.60 9.86 -7.14
C PHE A 10 0.30 8.67 -8.06
N GLU A 11 0.40 8.81 -9.38
CA GLU A 11 0.30 7.68 -10.32
C GLU A 11 1.36 6.60 -9.99
N SER A 12 2.58 7.01 -9.65
CA SER A 12 3.65 6.11 -9.21
C SER A 12 3.29 5.37 -7.90
N ALA A 13 2.66 6.05 -6.94
CA ALA A 13 2.18 5.44 -5.70
C ALA A 13 1.04 4.43 -5.94
N LEU A 14 0.11 4.75 -6.83
CA LEU A 14 -1.01 3.88 -7.21
C LEU A 14 -0.51 2.58 -7.86
N VAL A 15 0.46 2.66 -8.78
CA VAL A 15 1.06 1.47 -9.39
C VAL A 15 1.70 0.56 -8.33
N LYS A 16 2.44 1.13 -7.37
CA LYS A 16 3.05 0.37 -6.26
C LYS A 16 2.00 -0.30 -5.39
N HIS A 17 0.92 0.41 -5.06
CA HIS A 17 -0.21 -0.11 -4.31
C HIS A 17 -0.88 -1.31 -5.02
N PHE A 18 -1.20 -1.17 -6.31
CA PHE A 18 -1.80 -2.27 -7.07
C PHE A 18 -0.85 -3.46 -7.24
N SER A 19 0.45 -3.20 -7.41
CA SER A 19 1.48 -4.24 -7.50
C SER A 19 1.52 -5.09 -6.22
N PHE A 20 1.48 -4.46 -5.04
CA PHE A 20 1.42 -5.19 -3.76
C PHE A 20 0.23 -6.16 -3.71
N LYS A 21 -0.99 -5.68 -4.04
CA LYS A 21 -2.20 -6.51 -4.02
C LYS A 21 -2.11 -7.69 -5.00
N ALA A 22 -1.61 -7.42 -6.21
CA ALA A 22 -1.44 -8.45 -7.22
C ALA A 22 -0.45 -9.54 -6.78
N ARG A 23 0.67 -9.15 -6.18
CA ARG A 23 1.68 -10.08 -5.65
C ARG A 23 1.13 -10.92 -4.51
N LEU A 24 0.44 -10.31 -3.54
CA LEU A 24 -0.18 -11.06 -2.45
C LEU A 24 -1.21 -12.06 -2.96
N ARG A 25 -2.11 -11.63 -3.86
CA ARG A 25 -3.09 -12.53 -4.46
C ARG A 25 -2.41 -13.70 -5.19
N SER A 26 -1.36 -13.42 -5.96
CA SER A 26 -0.57 -14.46 -6.64
C SER A 26 0.01 -15.48 -5.65
N PHE A 27 0.61 -15.01 -4.55
CA PHE A 27 1.13 -15.84 -3.47
C PHE A 27 0.04 -16.73 -2.86
N LEU A 28 -1.12 -16.16 -2.52
CA LEU A 28 -2.23 -16.92 -1.89
C LEU A 28 -2.87 -17.96 -2.82
N HIS A 29 -2.67 -17.85 -4.13
CA HIS A 29 -3.07 -18.86 -5.11
C HIS A 29 -1.95 -19.88 -5.42
N GLY A 30 -0.79 -19.77 -4.80
CA GLY A 30 0.36 -20.67 -5.03
C GLY A 30 1.11 -20.41 -6.34
N ASN A 31 0.88 -19.25 -6.97
CA ASN A 31 1.55 -18.85 -8.22
C ASN A 31 2.87 -18.09 -7.97
N GLY A 32 3.37 -18.10 -6.73
CA GLY A 32 4.63 -17.46 -6.35
C GLY A 32 5.12 -17.93 -4.99
N ASN A 33 6.43 -17.81 -4.76
CA ASN A 33 7.11 -18.20 -3.52
C ASN A 33 7.90 -17.04 -2.87
N GLU A 34 7.96 -15.88 -3.52
CA GLU A 34 8.62 -14.69 -2.99
C GLU A 34 7.85 -14.13 -1.79
N GLN A 35 8.50 -14.08 -0.64
CA GLN A 35 7.94 -13.54 0.59
C GLN A 35 8.43 -12.11 0.88
N GLY A 36 9.72 -11.83 0.64
CA GLY A 36 10.23 -10.46 0.61
C GLY A 36 10.10 -9.89 -0.80
N PRO A 37 9.82 -8.59 -0.99
CA PRO A 37 9.54 -7.53 0.00
C PRO A 37 8.10 -7.53 0.55
N LEU A 38 7.26 -8.48 0.14
CA LEU A 38 5.82 -8.47 0.44
C LEU A 38 5.50 -8.50 1.95
N ARG A 39 6.35 -9.15 2.75
CA ARG A 39 6.20 -9.22 4.21
C ARG A 39 6.61 -7.97 4.98
N ASP A 40 7.49 -7.15 4.41
CA ASP A 40 8.15 -6.06 5.12
C ASP A 40 7.64 -4.70 4.61
N PRO A 41 6.93 -3.91 5.44
CA PRO A 41 6.47 -2.59 5.03
C PRO A 41 7.63 -1.65 4.68
N GLU A 42 8.80 -1.74 5.31
CA GLU A 42 9.91 -0.82 5.05
C GLU A 42 10.65 -1.14 3.74
N GLN A 43 10.61 -2.41 3.30
CA GLN A 43 11.16 -2.84 2.01
C GLN A 43 10.12 -2.77 0.88
N CYS A 44 8.85 -2.55 1.20
CA CYS A 44 7.79 -2.36 0.24
C CYS A 44 8.03 -1.07 -0.56
N SER A 45 7.87 -1.13 -1.88
CA SER A 45 8.07 0.04 -2.75
C SER A 45 7.14 1.20 -2.39
N LEU A 46 5.90 0.91 -1.96
CA LEU A 46 5.00 1.94 -1.46
C LEU A 46 5.45 2.48 -0.09
N GLY A 47 5.95 1.62 0.80
CA GLY A 47 6.51 2.03 2.09
C GLY A 47 7.70 2.97 1.94
N GLN A 48 8.62 2.68 1.03
CA GLN A 48 9.74 3.56 0.67
C GLN A 48 9.25 4.91 0.17
N TRP A 49 8.26 4.91 -0.74
CA TRP A 49 7.63 6.15 -1.22
C TRP A 49 7.01 6.96 -0.07
N ILE A 50 6.25 6.32 0.83
CA ILE A 50 5.66 6.97 2.01
C ILE A 50 6.76 7.59 2.88
N ALA A 51 7.83 6.84 3.17
CA ALA A 51 8.93 7.30 4.02
C ALA A 51 9.63 8.53 3.42
N GLU A 52 9.98 8.49 2.13
CA GLU A 52 10.59 9.61 1.42
C GLU A 52 9.70 10.85 1.44
N ARG A 53 8.41 10.70 1.12
CA ARG A 53 7.48 11.83 1.02
C ARG A 53 7.12 12.43 2.38
N ARG A 54 7.03 11.59 3.42
CA ARG A 54 6.81 12.01 4.81
C ARG A 54 7.96 12.86 5.34
N GLN A 55 9.19 12.60 4.91
CA GLN A 55 10.36 13.39 5.29
C GLN A 55 10.54 14.63 4.41
N GLY A 56 10.04 14.59 3.17
CA GLY A 56 10.18 15.65 2.17
C GLY A 56 8.90 16.44 1.90
N ALA A 57 8.47 16.41 0.64
CA ALA A 57 7.48 17.31 0.07
C ALA A 57 6.11 17.28 0.77
N TYR A 58 5.72 16.16 1.37
CA TYR A 58 4.38 15.95 1.93
C TYR A 58 4.36 15.92 3.46
N ARG A 59 5.48 16.28 4.12
CA ARG A 59 5.63 16.28 5.58
C ARG A 59 4.54 17.06 6.36
N HIS A 60 3.94 18.05 5.70
CA HIS A 60 2.95 18.96 6.29
C HIS A 60 1.52 18.43 6.19
N LEU A 61 1.27 17.38 5.39
CA LEU A 61 -0.05 16.77 5.29
C LEU A 61 -0.27 15.81 6.46
N PRO A 62 -1.32 15.96 7.28
CA PRO A 62 -1.63 14.97 8.31
C PRO A 62 -1.92 13.59 7.72
N GLU A 63 -2.47 13.53 6.50
CA GLU A 63 -2.83 12.29 5.79
C GLU A 63 -1.63 11.37 5.50
N ILE A 64 -0.40 11.88 5.42
CA ILE A 64 0.76 11.01 5.19
C ILE A 64 0.99 10.05 6.36
N ARG A 65 0.60 10.45 7.59
CA ARG A 65 0.69 9.60 8.78
C ARG A 65 -0.39 8.52 8.77
N GLU A 66 -1.60 8.90 8.37
CA GLU A 66 -2.71 7.97 8.18
C GLU A 66 -2.37 6.93 7.10
N LEU A 67 -1.78 7.37 5.98
CA LEU A 67 -1.36 6.48 4.91
C LEU A 67 -0.31 5.46 5.39
N ASP A 68 0.69 5.90 6.15
CA ASP A 68 1.70 5.01 6.76
C ASP A 68 1.05 4.01 7.73
N GLN A 69 0.08 4.46 8.54
CA GLN A 69 -0.65 3.57 9.45
C GLN A 69 -1.44 2.50 8.69
N GLN A 70 -2.24 2.88 7.69
CA GLN A 70 -3.00 1.92 6.88
C GLN A 70 -2.07 0.97 6.11
N HIS A 71 -0.94 1.48 5.63
CA HIS A 71 0.11 0.66 5.00
C HIS A 71 0.71 -0.38 5.95
N ARG A 72 0.99 -0.03 7.21
CA ARG A 72 1.46 -1.02 8.19
C ARG A 72 0.39 -2.07 8.52
N LEU A 73 -0.87 -1.65 8.62
CA LEU A 73 -2.00 -2.57 8.88
C LEU A 73 -2.20 -3.57 7.73
N ILE A 74 -2.13 -3.12 6.48
CA ILE A 74 -2.28 -4.04 5.33
C ILE A 74 -1.14 -5.07 5.29
N HIS A 75 0.09 -4.71 5.69
CA HIS A 75 1.20 -5.65 5.83
C HIS A 75 1.00 -6.65 6.97
N GLN A 76 0.48 -6.22 8.12
CA GLN A 76 0.15 -7.14 9.22
C GLN A 76 -0.86 -8.19 8.78
N GLN A 77 -1.92 -7.76 8.07
CA GLN A 77 -2.90 -8.69 7.54
C GLN A 77 -2.31 -9.59 6.46
N ALA A 78 -1.55 -9.04 5.51
CA ALA A 78 -0.88 -9.83 4.48
C ALA A 78 0.02 -10.92 5.08
N ASN A 79 0.82 -10.60 6.09
CA ASN A 79 1.66 -11.55 6.80
C ASN A 79 0.84 -12.69 7.40
N ARG A 80 -0.27 -12.37 8.08
CA ARG A 80 -1.19 -13.39 8.62
C ARG A 80 -1.72 -14.32 7.52
N LEU A 81 -2.15 -13.79 6.37
CA LEU A 81 -2.66 -14.61 5.28
C LEU A 81 -1.56 -15.47 4.65
N MET A 82 -0.35 -14.94 4.51
CA MET A 82 0.80 -15.70 4.03
C MET A 82 1.15 -16.85 4.98
N ASP A 83 1.09 -16.63 6.29
CA ASP A 83 1.34 -17.67 7.30
C ASP A 83 0.27 -18.77 7.26
N LEU A 84 -1.01 -18.41 7.10
CA LEU A 84 -2.10 -19.37 6.89
C LEU A 84 -1.88 -20.21 5.62
N HIS A 85 -1.50 -19.56 4.51
CA HIS A 85 -1.22 -20.24 3.25
C HIS A 85 -0.07 -21.25 3.40
N LEU A 86 1.03 -20.83 4.02
CA LEU A 86 2.21 -21.68 4.26
C LEU A 86 1.91 -22.84 5.23
N ALA A 87 0.97 -22.66 6.16
CA ALA A 87 0.48 -23.71 7.04
C ALA A 87 -0.53 -24.67 6.37
N GLY A 88 -0.79 -24.52 5.06
CA GLY A 88 -1.74 -25.34 4.31
C GLY A 88 -3.20 -24.93 4.47
N ARG A 89 -3.51 -23.87 5.23
CA ARG A 89 -4.87 -23.35 5.47
C ARG A 89 -5.27 -22.38 4.35
N LYS A 90 -5.30 -22.88 3.12
CA LYS A 90 -5.42 -22.06 1.89
C LYS A 90 -6.77 -21.35 1.78
N GLU A 91 -7.86 -22.02 2.12
CA GLU A 91 -9.22 -21.47 2.04
C GLU A 91 -9.37 -20.28 3.00
N GLU A 92 -8.85 -20.42 4.22
CA GLU A 92 -8.87 -19.34 5.22
C GLU A 92 -8.00 -18.15 4.80
N ALA A 93 -6.82 -18.44 4.23
CA ALA A 93 -5.93 -17.41 3.71
C ALA A 93 -6.59 -16.61 2.56
N GLN A 94 -7.30 -17.29 1.66
CA GLN A 94 -8.01 -16.67 0.55
C GLN A 94 -9.25 -15.89 1.02
N ALA A 95 -10.02 -16.41 1.97
CA ALA A 95 -11.18 -15.72 2.54
C ALA A 95 -10.80 -14.40 3.23
N GLY A 96 -9.66 -14.40 3.94
CA GLY A 96 -9.14 -13.21 4.62
C GLY A 96 -8.63 -12.11 3.67
N PHE A 97 -8.53 -12.37 2.36
CA PHE A 97 -8.13 -11.36 1.37
C PHE A 97 -9.13 -10.19 1.26
N SER A 98 -10.39 -10.40 1.63
CA SER A 98 -11.41 -9.34 1.70
C SER A 98 -11.03 -8.22 2.68
N GLU A 99 -10.38 -8.54 3.80
CA GLU A 99 -9.88 -7.55 4.76
C GLU A 99 -8.72 -6.74 4.17
N VAL A 100 -7.84 -7.38 3.40
CA VAL A 100 -6.77 -6.69 2.65
C VAL A 100 -7.37 -5.72 1.63
N GLN A 101 -8.43 -6.14 0.93
CA GLN A 101 -9.13 -5.30 -0.02
C GLN A 101 -9.73 -4.06 0.65
N ALA A 102 -10.36 -4.21 1.81
CA ALA A 102 -10.92 -3.08 2.56
C ALA A 102 -9.84 -2.08 3.05
N LEU A 103 -8.70 -2.58 3.54
CA LEU A 103 -7.57 -1.72 3.92
C LEU A 103 -6.98 -1.00 2.71
N ALA A 104 -6.87 -1.71 1.58
CA ALA A 104 -6.39 -1.12 0.34
C ALA A 104 -7.30 0.01 -0.17
N ASP A 105 -8.61 -0.19 -0.12
CA ASP A 105 -9.57 0.82 -0.56
C ASP A 105 -9.53 2.07 0.34
N ARG A 106 -9.26 1.92 1.64
CA ARG A 106 -9.00 3.06 2.53
C ARG A 106 -7.74 3.83 2.12
N MET A 107 -6.65 3.13 1.82
CA MET A 107 -5.41 3.78 1.37
C MET A 107 -5.63 4.59 0.08
N MET A 108 -6.46 4.08 -0.84
CA MET A 108 -6.84 4.79 -2.07
C MET A 108 -7.54 6.12 -1.77
N VAL A 109 -8.47 6.14 -0.82
CA VAL A 109 -9.16 7.37 -0.40
C VAL A 109 -8.17 8.38 0.20
N VAL A 110 -7.21 7.92 1.01
CA VAL A 110 -6.18 8.80 1.59
C VAL A 110 -5.28 9.39 0.51
N LEU A 111 -4.83 8.58 -0.46
CA LEU A 111 -4.03 9.04 -1.60
C LEU A 111 -4.78 10.09 -2.42
N GLN A 112 -6.05 9.85 -2.75
CA GLN A 112 -6.89 10.81 -3.49
C GLN A 112 -7.05 12.13 -2.72
N THR A 113 -7.26 12.04 -1.40
CA THR A 113 -7.38 13.22 -0.52
C THR A 113 -6.09 14.06 -0.54
N MET A 114 -4.94 13.40 -0.43
CA MET A 114 -3.64 14.07 -0.47
C MET A 114 -3.40 14.74 -1.84
N GLU A 115 -3.64 14.03 -2.95
CA GLU A 115 -3.45 14.56 -4.29
C GLU A 115 -4.31 15.81 -4.51
N ALA A 116 -5.59 15.76 -4.13
CA ALA A 116 -6.52 16.88 -4.25
C ALA A 116 -6.03 18.11 -3.47
N LYS A 117 -5.65 17.92 -2.19
CA LYS A 117 -5.12 19.01 -1.36
C LYS A 117 -3.87 19.67 -1.95
N LEU A 118 -2.93 18.86 -2.45
CA LEU A 118 -1.68 19.35 -3.02
C LEU A 118 -1.90 20.11 -4.34
N ARG A 119 -2.87 19.68 -5.15
CA ARG A 119 -3.20 20.35 -6.41
C ARG A 119 -3.95 21.66 -6.19
N THR A 120 -4.86 21.71 -5.23
CA THR A 120 -5.57 22.96 -4.87
C THR A 120 -4.63 23.96 -4.21
N ALA A 121 -3.70 23.53 -3.36
CA ALA A 121 -2.72 24.43 -2.74
C ALA A 121 -1.68 25.03 -3.73
N GLN A 122 -1.65 24.54 -4.97
CA GLN A 122 -0.76 25.02 -6.04
C GLN A 122 -1.52 25.70 -7.18
N ALA A 123 -2.84 25.79 -7.10
CA ALA A 123 -3.70 26.54 -8.02
C ALA A 123 -3.85 27.98 -7.53
#